data_AF-A0A950YUS6-F1
#
_entry.id   AF-A0A950YUS6-F1
#
_cell.length_a   1.000
_cell.length_b   1.000
_cell.length_c   1.000
_cell.angle_alpha   90.00
_cell.angle_beta   90.00
_cell.angle_gamma   90.00
#
_symmetry.space_group_name_H-M   'P 1'
#
loop_
_entity.id
_entity.type
_entity.pdbx_description
1 polymer ?
#
loop_
_entity_poly.entity_id
_entity_poly.type
_entity_poly.pdbx_seq_one_letter_code
_entity_poly.pdbx_strand_id
1 'polypeptide(L)' 'MSAYAPALPDISSAIRGPVAYSLTRDEVMTAREVADLLKMPVSTIYQLARRGDLPARRLGRTWRFLRPRLEELLAS' A
#
# COMPACT_ATOMS: atom_id res chain seq x y z
N MET A 1 45.49 -1.97 -9.13
CA MET A 1 44.29 -2.80 -9.41
C MET A 1 43.17 -2.21 -8.56
N SER A 2 42.36 -1.35 -9.17
CA SER A 2 41.50 -0.39 -8.49
C SER A 2 40.03 -0.73 -8.68
N ALA A 3 39.28 -0.49 -7.60
CA ALA A 3 37.84 -0.31 -7.51
C ALA A 3 36.94 -1.54 -7.72
N TYR A 4 36.67 -2.25 -6.63
CA TYR A 4 35.31 -2.74 -6.38
C TYR A 4 34.41 -1.51 -6.23
N ALA A 5 33.67 -1.19 -7.29
CA ALA A 5 32.56 -0.24 -7.18
C ALA A 5 31.46 -0.93 -6.35
N PRO A 6 31.11 -0.44 -5.15
CA PRO A 6 29.93 -0.97 -4.47
C PRO A 6 28.71 -0.65 -5.35
N ALA A 7 27.88 -1.67 -5.62
CA ALA A 7 26.56 -1.48 -6.19
C ALA A 7 25.86 -0.37 -5.39
N LEU A 8 25.52 0.73 -6.07
CA LEU A 8 24.79 1.83 -5.45
C LEU A 8 23.58 1.24 -4.74
N PRO A 9 23.37 1.52 -3.43
CA PRO A 9 22.13 1.15 -2.78
C PRO A 9 20.99 1.79 -3.56
N ASP A 10 19.95 0.99 -3.81
CA ASP A 10 18.75 1.42 -4.49
C ASP A 10 18.26 2.75 -3.88
N ILE A 11 18.15 3.77 -4.73
CA ILE A 11 17.94 5.17 -4.35
C ILE A 11 16.53 5.36 -3.73
N SER A 12 15.68 4.33 -3.72
CA SER A 12 14.39 4.36 -3.01
C SER A 12 14.54 4.52 -1.49
N SER A 13 15.73 4.30 -0.91
CA SER A 13 15.98 4.47 0.53
C SER A 13 16.34 5.90 0.98
N ALA A 14 16.54 6.86 0.06
CA ALA A 14 17.06 8.19 0.41
C ALA A 14 15.99 9.24 0.79
N ILE A 15 14.70 8.91 0.70
CA ILE A 15 13.62 9.84 1.07
C ILE A 15 13.20 9.61 2.53
N ARG A 16 14.12 9.77 3.48
CA ARG A 16 13.77 9.94 4.91
C ARG A 16 13.81 11.41 5.30
N GLY A 17 12.75 12.14 4.94
CA GLY A 17 12.10 13.07 5.88
C GLY A 17 11.08 12.29 6.72
N PRO A 18 10.54 12.82 7.84
CA PRO A 18 9.57 12.07 8.63
C PRO A 18 8.31 11.84 7.79
N VAL A 19 8.18 10.60 7.31
CA VAL A 19 7.02 9.98 6.65
C VAL A 19 6.42 10.75 5.47
N ALA A 20 7.23 11.03 4.45
CA ALA A 20 6.66 11.20 3.11
C ALA A 20 6.22 9.82 2.61
N TYR A 21 4.95 9.45 2.81
CA TYR A 21 4.32 8.32 2.13
C TYR A 21 4.49 8.56 0.62
N SER A 22 5.52 7.95 0.04
CA SER A 22 5.65 7.92 -1.40
C SER A 22 4.46 7.08 -1.85
N LEU A 23 3.44 7.73 -2.43
CA LEU A 23 2.29 7.11 -3.10
C LEU A 23 2.73 6.36 -4.37
N THR A 24 3.84 5.65 -4.26
CA THR A 24 4.42 4.75 -5.24
C THR A 24 3.41 3.65 -5.49
N ARG A 25 3.33 3.23 -6.75
CA ARG A 25 2.42 2.17 -7.22
C ARG A 25 2.49 0.87 -6.39
N ASP A 26 3.59 0.67 -5.66
CA ASP A 26 3.87 -0.45 -4.76
C ASP A 26 2.91 -0.53 -3.56
N GLU A 27 2.37 0.60 -3.10
CA GLU A 27 1.44 0.62 -1.96
C GLU A 27 -0.02 0.31 -2.34
N VAL A 28 -0.26 0.00 -3.62
CA VAL A 28 -1.58 -0.27 -4.16
C VAL A 28 -1.92 -1.75 -4.02
N MET A 29 -2.79 -2.05 -3.08
CA MET A 29 -3.27 -3.40 -2.79
C MET A 29 -4.59 -3.70 -3.50
N THR A 30 -4.84 -4.99 -3.75
CA THR A 30 -6.11 -5.56 -4.19
C THR A 30 -6.96 -5.96 -3.00
N ALA A 31 -8.26 -6.21 -3.22
CA ALA A 31 -9.16 -6.68 -2.16
C ALA A 31 -8.70 -7.99 -1.49
N ARG A 32 -7.95 -8.85 -2.22
CA ARG A 32 -7.39 -10.09 -1.67
C ARG A 32 -6.23 -9.81 -0.74
N GLU A 33 -5.28 -8.98 -1.15
CA GLU A 33 -4.13 -8.63 -0.31
C GLU A 33 -4.57 -7.88 0.96
N VAL A 34 -5.61 -7.04 0.86
CA VAL A 34 -6.22 -6.39 2.03
C VAL A 34 -6.92 -7.39 2.95
N ALA A 35 -7.61 -8.39 2.38
CA ALA A 35 -8.21 -9.47 3.16
C ALA A 35 -7.15 -10.26 3.94
N ASP A 36 -6.01 -10.57 3.31
CA ASP A 36 -4.90 -11.27 3.95
C ASP A 36 -4.23 -10.43 5.05
N LEU A 37 -4.13 -9.11 4.84
CA LEU A 37 -3.58 -8.14 5.78
C LEU A 37 -4.47 -8.00 7.02
N LEU A 38 -5.78 -7.77 6.82
CA LEU A 38 -6.75 -7.57 7.90
C LEU A 38 -7.25 -8.88 8.52
N LYS A 39 -6.85 -10.03 7.97
CA LYS A 39 -7.36 -11.37 8.33
C LYS A 39 -8.89 -11.44 8.26
N MET A 40 -9.46 -10.82 7.24
CA MET A 40 -10.91 -10.78 6.98
C MET A 40 -11.25 -11.44 5.66
N PRO A 41 -12.47 -11.98 5.48
CA PRO A 41 -12.87 -12.53 4.20
C PRO A 41 -13.01 -11.43 3.13
N VAL A 42 -12.59 -11.74 1.90
CA VAL A 42 -12.62 -10.82 0.73
C VAL A 42 -14.01 -10.21 0.50
N SER A 43 -15.07 -10.99 0.75
CA SER A 43 -16.46 -10.51 0.67
C SER A 43 -16.73 -9.33 1.59
N THR A 44 -16.21 -9.37 2.82
CA THR A 44 -16.33 -8.26 3.78
C THR A 44 -15.54 -7.04 3.31
N ILE A 45 -14.34 -7.24 2.76
CA ILE A 45 -13.55 -6.14 2.17
C ILE A 45 -14.31 -5.44 1.05
N TYR A 46 -14.96 -6.19 0.16
CA TYR A 46 -15.81 -5.58 -0.88
C TYR A 46 -17.01 -4.83 -0.30
N GLN A 47 -17.67 -5.36 0.74
CA GLN A 47 -18.79 -4.67 1.38
C GLN A 47 -18.33 -3.35 2.02
N LEU A 48 -17.25 -3.38 2.79
CA LEU A 48 -16.67 -2.21 3.43
C LEU A 48 -16.20 -1.17 2.39
N ALA A 49 -15.58 -1.61 1.28
CA ALA A 49 -15.21 -0.73 0.18
C ALA A 49 -16.43 -0.08 -0.50
N ARG A 50 -17.54 -0.81 -0.64
CA ARG A 50 -18.80 -0.29 -1.20
C ARG A 50 -19.52 0.67 -0.26
N ARG A 51 -19.43 0.44 1.05
CA ARG A 51 -19.98 1.31 2.09
C ARG A 51 -19.16 2.58 2.30
N GLY A 52 -17.88 2.56 1.90
CA GLY A 52 -16.95 3.67 2.11
C GLY A 52 -16.23 3.60 3.46
N ASP A 53 -16.42 2.53 4.22
CA ASP A 53 -15.72 2.29 5.49
C ASP A 53 -14.23 1.98 5.27
N LEU A 54 -13.90 1.34 4.14
CA LEU A 54 -12.51 1.10 3.75
C LEU A 54 -12.08 2.08 2.65
N PRO A 55 -10.91 2.75 2.80
CA PRO A 55 -10.39 3.69 1.82
C PRO A 55 -9.95 2.95 0.55
N ALA A 56 -10.87 2.88 -0.40
CA ALA A 56 -10.70 2.17 -1.65
C ALA A 56 -11.07 3.06 -2.84
N ARG A 57 -10.28 2.99 -3.90
CA ARG A 57 -10.55 3.67 -5.17
C ARG A 57 -10.91 2.66 -6.24
N ARG A 58 -12.07 2.85 -6.86
CA ARG A 58 -12.49 2.06 -8.02
C ARG A 58 -11.73 2.52 -9.26
N LEU A 59 -10.86 1.66 -9.77
CA LEU A 59 -10.13 1.86 -11.02
C LEU A 59 -10.65 0.86 -12.06
N GLY A 60 -11.58 1.33 -12.90
CA GLY A 60 -12.28 0.53 -13.88
C GLY A 60 -13.13 -0.58 -13.24
N ARG A 61 -12.72 -1.83 -13.44
CA ARG A 61 -13.41 -3.04 -12.95
C ARG A 61 -12.89 -3.55 -11.61
N THR A 62 -11.82 -2.95 -11.09
CA THR A 62 -11.12 -3.43 -9.89
C THR A 62 -11.09 -2.36 -8.81
N TRP A 63 -11.16 -2.79 -7.55
CA TRP A 63 -10.94 -1.95 -6.38
C TRP A 63 -9.47 -1.96 -6.01
N ARG A 64 -8.93 -0.76 -5.79
CA ARG A 64 -7.55 -0.54 -5.36
C ARG A 64 -7.55 0.12 -4.00
N PHE A 65 -6.72 -0.38 -3.11
CA PHE A 65 -6.61 0.06 -1.74
C PHE A 65 -5.20 0.60 -1.53
N LEU A 66 -5.05 1.65 -0.74
CA LEU A 66 -3.75 2.20 -0.42
C LEU A 66 -3.36 1.70 0.97
N ARG A 67 -2.26 0.96 1.05
CA ARG A 67 -1.72 0.46 2.31
C ARG A 67 -1.57 1.55 3.40
N PRO A 68 -0.92 2.70 3.16
CA PRO A 68 -0.77 3.71 4.21
C PRO A 68 -2.11 4.23 4.71
N ARG A 69 -3.11 4.31 3.83
CA ARG A 69 -4.45 4.78 4.20
C ARG A 69 -5.22 3.75 5.04
N LEU A 70 -4.97 2.46 4.82
CA LEU A 70 -5.49 1.39 5.67
C LEU A 70 -4.83 1.39 7.04
N GLU A 71 -3.51 1.56 7.08
CA GLU A 71 -2.76 1.64 8.33
C GLU A 71 -3.17 2.87 9.16
N GLU A 72 -3.36 4.03 8.54
CA GLU A 72 -3.93 5.23 9.17
C GLU A 72 -5.32 4.99 9.77
N LEU A 73 -6.18 4.23 9.08
CA LEU A 73 -7.52 3.91 9.58
C LEU A 73 -7.48 2.96 10.79
N LEU A 74 -6.55 2.02 10.81
CA LEU A 74 -6.35 1.10 11.94
C LEU A 74 -5.66 1.76 13.14
N ALA A 75 -4.84 2.79 12.89
CA ALA A 75 -4.15 3.55 13.92
C ALA A 75 -5.02 4.63 14.58
N SER A 76 -6.25 4.84 14.07
CA SER A 76 -7.26 5.74 14.65
C SER A 76 -8.11 5.03 15.69
#